data_AF-A0A0M0JB99-F1
#
_entry.id   AF-A0A0M0JB99-F1
#
_cell.length_a   1.000
_cell.length_b   1.000
_cell.length_c   1.000
_cell.angle_alpha   90.00
_cell.angle_beta   90.00
_cell.angle_gamma   90.00
#
_symmetry.space_group_name_H-M   'P 1'
#
loop_
_entity.id
_entity.type
_entity.pdbx_description
1 polymer ?
#
loop_
_entity_poly.entity_id
_entity_poly.type
_entity_poly.pdbx_seq_one_letter_code
_entity_poly.pdbx_strand_id
1 'polypeptide(L)'
;MTYSYELVPQQIAERVMQAAQQIAEEWAYEALPCMAAENEKVWRDRRATVTRDDEEVRTTMPAFQQDQDDSGAGDGSPFKGGNYDLLLFVATRRAAYSTLAELAMKPSKRGEHALLAEQMSKLPRDGLELGHGAADTWLMELLELPVVLRMDDVGAASGTLVDPRAVAGVVLNHRLSVAREWVGLLRGASEMFLDVKRNYLAERAGESLTADSGEEPL
;
A
#
# COMPACT_ATOMS: atom_id res chain seq x y z
N MET A 1 9.98 41.96 -8.47
CA MET A 1 9.83 41.50 -7.08
C MET A 1 10.64 40.24 -6.93
N THR A 2 11.73 40.31 -6.17
CA THR A 2 12.64 39.19 -5.95
C THR A 2 12.23 38.55 -4.63
N TYR A 3 11.62 37.37 -4.67
CA TYR A 3 11.30 36.62 -3.47
C TYR A 3 12.57 35.91 -2.99
N SER A 4 13.17 36.37 -1.89
CA SER A 4 14.18 35.59 -1.17
C SER A 4 13.45 34.63 -0.23
N TYR A 5 13.47 33.33 -0.53
CA TYR A 5 13.07 32.31 0.43
C TYR A 5 14.29 31.98 1.30
N GLU A 6 14.25 32.35 2.57
CA GLU A 6 15.15 31.77 3.57
C GLU A 6 14.66 30.34 3.85
N LEU A 7 15.44 29.35 3.39
CA LEU A 7 15.21 27.96 3.73
C LEU A 7 15.58 27.76 5.19
N VAL A 8 14.58 27.57 6.05
CA VAL A 8 14.77 27.19 7.45
C VAL A 8 14.50 25.69 7.58
N PRO A 9 15.55 24.83 7.65
CA PRO A 9 15.38 23.38 7.62
C PRO A 9 14.48 22.83 8.71
N GLN A 10 14.48 23.47 9.89
CA GLN A 10 13.60 23.09 11.00
C GLN A 10 12.12 23.24 10.66
N GLN A 11 11.74 24.36 10.03
CA GLN A 11 10.35 24.58 9.60
C GLN A 11 9.93 23.60 8.50
N ILE A 12 10.84 23.23 7.61
CA ILE A 12 10.59 22.22 6.57
C ILE A 12 10.37 20.85 7.23
N ALA A 13 11.24 20.45 8.16
CA ALA A 13 11.12 19.18 8.87
C ALA A 13 9.82 19.09 9.69
N GLU A 14 9.43 20.18 10.37
CA GLU A 14 8.16 20.26 11.08
C GLU A 14 6.95 20.09 10.16
N ARG A 15 6.95 20.77 9.01
CA ARG A 15 5.88 20.62 8.01
C ARG A 15 5.81 19.20 7.46
N VAL A 16 6.95 18.57 7.20
CA VAL A 16 7.01 17.17 6.75
C VAL A 16 6.47 16.23 7.82
N MET A 17 6.86 16.40 9.08
CA MET A 17 6.32 15.59 10.19
C MET A 17 4.81 15.79 10.38
N GLN A 18 4.32 17.03 10.27
CA GLN A 18 2.89 17.32 10.37
C GLN A 18 2.09 16.68 9.23
N ALA A 19 2.57 16.80 7.99
CA ALA A 19 1.94 16.16 6.84
C ALA A 19 1.94 14.63 6.97
N ALA A 20 3.07 14.05 7.41
CA ALA A 20 3.17 12.61 7.63
C ALA A 20 2.21 12.13 8.74
N GLN A 21 2.04 12.91 9.81
CA GLN A 21 1.06 12.62 10.86
C GLN A 21 -0.38 12.64 10.33
N GLN A 22 -0.75 13.66 9.56
CA GLN A 22 -2.08 13.75 8.95
C GLN A 22 -2.36 12.56 8.03
N ILE A 23 -1.40 12.18 7.19
CA ILE A 23 -1.51 11.00 6.31
C ILE A 23 -1.64 9.72 7.14
N ALA A 24 -0.86 9.58 8.21
CA ALA A 24 -0.91 8.41 9.08
C ALA A 24 -2.28 8.24 9.75
N GLU A 25 -2.87 9.34 10.21
CA GLU A 25 -4.22 9.36 10.81
C GLU A 25 -5.28 9.00 9.76
N GLU A 26 -5.26 9.66 8.60
CA GLU A 26 -6.16 9.38 7.48
C GLU A 26 -6.10 7.89 7.10
N TRP A 27 -4.89 7.33 6.96
CA TRP A 27 -4.69 5.93 6.62
C TRP A 27 -5.18 4.98 7.71
N ALA A 28 -4.89 5.26 8.97
CA ALA A 28 -5.21 4.37 10.09
C ALA A 28 -6.70 4.33 10.43
N TYR A 29 -7.40 5.46 10.32
CA TYR A 29 -8.78 5.60 10.77
C TYR A 29 -9.81 5.54 9.64
N GLU A 30 -9.43 5.91 8.41
CA GLU A 30 -10.38 5.97 7.30
C GLU A 30 -10.06 4.94 6.22
N ALA A 31 -8.82 4.93 5.69
CA ALA A 31 -8.51 4.14 4.50
C ALA A 31 -8.35 2.64 4.78
N LEU A 32 -7.45 2.25 5.68
CA LEU A 32 -7.13 0.83 5.95
C LEU A 32 -8.32 0.04 6.51
N PRO A 33 -9.21 0.59 7.35
CA PRO A 33 -10.43 -0.12 7.78
C PRO A 33 -11.34 -0.54 6.62
N CYS A 34 -11.34 0.20 5.52
CA CYS A 34 -12.15 -0.07 4.34
C CYS A 34 -11.57 -1.15 3.42
N MET A 35 -10.34 -1.62 3.66
CA MET A 35 -9.65 -2.62 2.81
C MET A 35 -10.47 -3.91 2.60
N ALA A 36 -11.27 -4.32 3.59
CA ALA A 36 -12.16 -5.48 3.45
C ALA A 36 -13.25 -5.25 2.40
N ALA A 37 -13.86 -4.06 2.40
CA ALA A 37 -14.88 -3.70 1.42
C ALA A 37 -14.30 -3.61 0.00
N GLU A 38 -13.06 -3.13 -0.12
CA GLU A 38 -12.35 -3.10 -1.41
C GLU A 38 -12.02 -4.50 -1.94
N ASN A 39 -11.61 -5.43 -1.07
CA ASN A 39 -11.43 -6.82 -1.47
C ASN A 39 -12.73 -7.40 -2.04
N GLU A 40 -13.87 -7.14 -1.38
CA GLU A 40 -15.19 -7.58 -1.85
C GLU A 40 -15.61 -6.89 -3.15
N LYS A 41 -15.23 -5.61 -3.33
CA LYS A 41 -15.46 -4.88 -4.58
C LYS A 41 -14.78 -5.55 -5.76
N VAL A 42 -13.51 -5.93 -5.65
CA VAL A 42 -12.78 -6.66 -6.71
C VAL A 42 -13.51 -7.94 -7.13
N TRP A 43 -14.03 -8.70 -6.16
CA TRP A 43 -14.81 -9.91 -6.47
C TRP A 43 -16.14 -9.60 -7.14
N ARG A 44 -16.84 -8.55 -6.70
CA ARG A 44 -18.10 -8.09 -7.29
C ARG A 44 -17.88 -7.64 -8.73
N ASP A 45 -16.89 -6.80 -8.99
CA ASP A 45 -16.55 -6.29 -10.32
C ASP A 45 -16.22 -7.45 -11.27
N ARG A 46 -15.50 -8.46 -10.77
CA ARG A 46 -15.25 -9.69 -11.54
C ARG A 46 -16.53 -10.45 -11.85
N ARG A 47 -17.42 -10.65 -10.87
CA ARG A 47 -18.69 -11.36 -11.08
C ARG A 47 -19.54 -10.66 -12.13
N ALA A 48 -19.71 -9.35 -12.03
CA ALA A 48 -20.44 -8.55 -13.01
C ALA A 48 -19.87 -8.70 -14.42
N THR A 49 -18.54 -8.69 -14.55
CA THR A 49 -17.85 -8.93 -15.83
C THR A 49 -18.16 -10.30 -16.44
N VAL A 50 -18.33 -11.35 -15.61
CA VAL A 50 -18.69 -12.70 -16.07
C VAL A 50 -20.18 -12.80 -16.43
N THR A 51 -21.05 -12.24 -15.60
CA THR A 51 -22.51 -12.34 -15.75
C THR A 51 -23.06 -11.40 -16.82
N ARG A 52 -22.26 -10.42 -17.27
CA ARG A 52 -22.69 -9.30 -18.13
C ARG A 52 -23.88 -8.55 -17.55
N ASP A 53 -23.92 -8.51 -16.22
CA ASP A 53 -24.96 -7.84 -15.46
C ASP A 53 -24.44 -6.46 -15.03
N ASP A 54 -24.68 -5.47 -15.89
CA ASP A 54 -24.24 -4.09 -15.68
C ASP A 54 -25.05 -3.37 -14.58
N GLU A 55 -26.12 -3.97 -14.04
CA GLU A 55 -26.88 -3.38 -12.93
C GLU A 55 -26.08 -3.35 -11.61
N GLU A 56 -25.27 -4.38 -11.33
CA GLU A 56 -24.40 -4.42 -10.13
C GLU A 56 -23.25 -3.40 -10.20
N VAL A 57 -22.74 -3.12 -11.40
CA VAL A 57 -21.63 -2.16 -11.60
C VAL A 57 -22.14 -0.71 -11.48
N ARG A 58 -23.35 -0.42 -11.96
CA ARG A 58 -23.94 0.93 -11.91
C ARG A 58 -24.45 1.34 -10.52
N THR A 59 -24.80 0.38 -9.66
CA THR A 59 -25.30 0.64 -8.31
C THR A 59 -24.20 0.86 -7.28
N THR A 60 -22.96 0.50 -7.61
CA THR A 60 -21.82 0.70 -6.71
C THR A 60 -21.02 1.90 -7.20
N MET A 61 -21.34 3.10 -6.71
CA MET A 61 -20.31 4.14 -6.66
C MET A 61 -19.07 3.53 -5.98
N PRO A 62 -17.83 3.86 -6.40
CA PRO A 62 -16.68 3.60 -5.58
C PRO A 62 -17.02 4.07 -4.17
N ALA A 63 -16.74 3.29 -3.13
CA ALA A 63 -17.06 3.67 -1.75
C ALA A 63 -16.49 5.05 -1.35
N PHE A 64 -15.60 5.59 -2.19
CA PHE A 64 -14.87 6.85 -2.04
C PHE A 64 -15.10 7.88 -3.17
N GLN A 65 -16.10 7.74 -4.04
CA GLN A 65 -16.62 8.92 -4.74
C GLN A 65 -17.47 9.75 -3.76
N GLN A 66 -16.85 10.17 -2.67
CA GLN A 66 -17.34 11.30 -1.89
C GLN A 66 -16.60 12.51 -2.47
N ASP A 67 -17.22 13.08 -3.50
CA ASP A 67 -17.04 14.44 -4.00
C ASP A 67 -15.60 14.89 -4.28
N GLN A 68 -15.11 14.62 -5.49
CA GLN A 68 -14.10 15.51 -6.11
C GLN A 68 -14.69 16.91 -6.41
N ASP A 69 -16.02 17.05 -6.35
CA ASP A 69 -16.73 18.32 -6.42
C ASP A 69 -17.22 18.74 -5.02
N ASP A 70 -16.31 19.02 -4.09
CA ASP A 70 -16.69 19.87 -2.96
C ASP A 70 -15.68 21.01 -2.76
N SER A 71 -16.07 22.14 -3.35
CA SER A 71 -15.60 23.47 -2.97
C SER A 71 -16.13 23.79 -1.57
N GLY A 72 -15.72 23.02 -0.55
CA GLY A 72 -16.30 23.13 0.78
C GLY A 72 -15.66 22.19 1.80
N ALA A 73 -14.79 22.75 2.65
CA ALA A 73 -14.56 22.31 4.03
C ALA A 73 -14.61 20.80 4.36
N GLY A 74 -13.97 19.95 3.55
CA GLY A 74 -13.82 18.52 3.82
C GLY A 74 -12.53 18.24 4.59
N ASP A 75 -12.66 17.57 5.73
CA ASP A 75 -11.66 17.29 6.78
C ASP A 75 -10.46 16.39 6.37
N GLY A 76 -10.04 16.37 5.09
CA GLY A 76 -9.03 15.44 4.55
C GLY A 76 -7.83 16.11 3.87
N SER A 77 -6.74 15.36 3.66
CA SER A 77 -5.55 15.88 2.95
C SER A 77 -5.88 16.19 1.47
N PRO A 78 -5.24 17.22 0.86
CA PRO A 78 -5.53 17.62 -0.52
C PRO A 78 -5.20 16.54 -1.58
N PHE A 79 -4.56 15.44 -1.17
CA PHE A 79 -4.15 14.34 -2.02
C PHE A 79 -4.81 13.01 -1.61
N LYS A 80 -5.91 13.05 -0.85
CA LYS A 80 -6.62 11.88 -0.31
C LYS A 80 -6.79 10.74 -1.32
N GLY A 81 -7.26 11.06 -2.54
CA GLY A 81 -7.41 10.06 -3.62
C GLY A 81 -6.09 9.42 -4.08
N GLY A 82 -5.05 10.22 -4.33
CA GLY A 82 -3.76 9.70 -4.78
C GLY A 82 -2.99 8.96 -3.68
N ASN A 83 -3.07 9.45 -2.45
CA ASN A 83 -2.51 8.78 -1.27
C ASN A 83 -3.18 7.42 -1.05
N TYR A 84 -4.48 7.34 -1.28
CA TYR A 84 -5.24 6.10 -1.21
C TYR A 84 -4.85 5.10 -2.30
N ASP A 85 -4.76 5.53 -3.56
CA ASP A 85 -4.31 4.66 -4.66
C ASP A 85 -2.92 4.09 -4.39
N LEU A 86 -2.01 4.93 -3.89
CA LEU A 86 -0.68 4.51 -3.47
C LEU A 86 -0.76 3.47 -2.35
N LEU A 87 -1.55 3.74 -1.31
CA LEU A 87 -1.73 2.82 -0.18
C LEU A 87 -2.26 1.46 -0.64
N LEU A 88 -3.31 1.45 -1.46
CA LEU A 88 -3.94 0.25 -1.98
C LEU A 88 -2.94 -0.55 -2.82
N PHE A 89 -2.15 0.13 -3.64
CA PHE A 89 -1.13 -0.48 -4.47
C PHE A 89 0.03 -1.07 -3.67
N VAL A 90 0.59 -0.33 -2.72
CA VAL A 90 1.70 -0.82 -1.88
C VAL A 90 1.22 -1.97 -0.99
N ALA A 91 0.01 -1.90 -0.43
CA ALA A 91 -0.58 -2.99 0.33
C ALA A 91 -0.79 -4.25 -0.54
N THR A 92 -1.31 -4.09 -1.76
CA THR A 92 -1.50 -5.20 -2.72
C THR A 92 -0.16 -5.82 -3.12
N ARG A 93 0.87 -5.00 -3.38
CA ARG A 93 2.22 -5.47 -3.67
C ARG A 93 2.83 -6.25 -2.51
N ARG A 94 2.74 -5.72 -1.29
CA ARG A 94 3.25 -6.38 -0.08
C ARG A 94 2.53 -7.71 0.17
N ALA A 95 1.23 -7.75 -0.07
CA ALA A 95 0.43 -8.96 0.01
C ALA A 95 0.86 -10.00 -1.03
N ALA A 96 1.08 -9.59 -2.29
CA ALA A 96 1.55 -10.48 -3.34
C ALA A 96 2.93 -11.08 -3.03
N TYR A 97 3.87 -10.29 -2.49
CA TYR A 97 5.16 -10.81 -2.00
C TYR A 97 4.99 -11.81 -0.86
N SER A 98 4.07 -11.56 0.08
CA SER A 98 3.80 -12.46 1.20
C SER A 98 3.21 -13.78 0.71
N THR A 99 2.28 -13.72 -0.26
CA THR A 99 1.75 -14.89 -0.94
C THR A 99 2.84 -15.67 -1.68
N LEU A 100 3.75 -15.00 -2.40
CA LEU A 100 4.88 -15.66 -3.06
C LEU A 100 5.75 -16.42 -2.06
N ALA A 101 6.11 -15.77 -0.95
CA ALA A 101 6.90 -16.41 0.10
C ALA A 101 6.18 -17.64 0.69
N GLU A 102 4.87 -17.55 0.91
CA GLU A 102 4.07 -18.68 1.41
C GLU A 102 4.01 -19.84 0.39
N LEU A 103 3.81 -19.55 -0.90
CA LEU A 103 3.75 -20.56 -1.96
C LEU A 103 5.12 -21.22 -2.18
N ALA A 104 6.22 -20.47 -2.04
CA ALA A 104 7.58 -21.00 -2.16
C ALA A 104 7.90 -22.10 -1.12
N MET A 105 7.26 -22.04 0.05
CA MET A 105 7.42 -23.04 1.12
C MET A 105 6.64 -24.33 0.86
N LYS A 106 5.79 -24.38 -0.18
CA LYS A 106 4.91 -25.52 -0.49
C LYS A 106 5.27 -26.10 -1.87
N PRO A 107 6.01 -27.22 -1.95
CA PRO A 107 6.39 -27.83 -3.23
C PRO A 107 5.20 -28.16 -4.14
N SER A 108 4.05 -28.51 -3.56
CA SER A 108 2.80 -28.78 -4.27
C SER A 108 2.14 -27.54 -4.90
N LYS A 109 2.66 -26.34 -4.60
CA LYS A 109 2.13 -25.04 -5.07
C LYS A 109 3.08 -24.33 -6.03
N ARG A 110 4.01 -25.07 -6.65
CA ARG A 110 5.00 -24.53 -7.58
C ARG A 110 4.36 -23.85 -8.80
N GLY A 111 3.23 -24.37 -9.28
CA GLY A 111 2.47 -23.80 -10.39
C GLY A 111 1.88 -22.43 -10.06
N GLU A 112 1.21 -22.32 -8.91
CA GLU A 112 0.68 -21.06 -8.38
C GLU A 112 1.80 -20.04 -8.11
N HIS A 113 2.92 -20.49 -7.54
CA HIS A 113 4.09 -19.64 -7.32
C HIS A 113 4.61 -19.06 -8.64
N ALA A 114 4.80 -19.90 -9.66
CA ALA A 114 5.29 -19.46 -10.96
C ALA A 114 4.32 -18.46 -11.64
N LEU A 115 3.01 -18.72 -11.57
CA LEU A 115 1.99 -17.82 -12.10
C LEU A 115 2.01 -16.46 -11.40
N LEU A 116 2.07 -16.45 -10.07
CA LEU A 116 2.12 -15.19 -9.32
C LEU A 116 3.43 -14.43 -9.57
N ALA A 117 4.56 -15.14 -9.66
CA ALA A 117 5.86 -14.52 -9.92
C ALA A 117 5.90 -13.83 -11.29
N GLU A 118 5.32 -14.48 -12.30
CA GLU A 118 5.15 -13.89 -13.64
C GLU A 118 4.28 -12.63 -13.58
N GLN A 119 3.14 -12.67 -12.87
CA GLN A 119 2.26 -11.51 -12.76
C GLN A 119 2.88 -10.37 -11.96
N MET A 120 3.67 -10.67 -10.93
CA MET A 120 4.39 -9.65 -10.17
C MET A 120 5.48 -8.96 -10.99
N SER A 121 6.05 -9.62 -12.00
CA SER A 121 7.04 -9.01 -12.90
C SER A 121 6.47 -7.86 -13.75
N LYS A 122 5.14 -7.78 -13.87
CA LYS A 122 4.42 -6.74 -14.63
C LYS A 122 4.10 -5.50 -13.78
N LEU A 123 4.26 -5.57 -12.46
CA LEU A 123 3.99 -4.43 -11.59
C LEU A 123 4.98 -3.29 -11.87
N PRO A 124 4.51 -2.03 -11.92
CA PRO A 124 5.39 -0.85 -12.05
C PRO A 124 6.52 -0.86 -11.01
N ARG A 125 7.75 -0.48 -11.36
CA ARG A 125 8.82 -0.38 -10.36
C ARG A 125 8.53 0.74 -9.35
N ASP A 126 9.11 0.63 -8.15
CA ASP A 126 9.05 1.71 -7.16
C ASP A 126 9.58 3.03 -7.76
N GLY A 127 8.91 4.14 -7.45
CA GLY A 127 9.30 5.48 -7.90
C GLY A 127 8.83 5.89 -9.29
N LEU A 128 8.07 5.03 -9.99
CA LEU A 128 7.34 5.43 -11.20
C LEU A 128 5.95 5.97 -10.86
N GLU A 129 5.44 6.86 -11.71
CA GLU A 129 4.08 7.38 -11.59
C GLU A 129 3.07 6.23 -11.72
N LEU A 130 2.17 6.13 -10.74
CA LEU A 130 1.13 5.12 -10.70
C LEU A 130 -0.12 5.66 -11.37
N GLY A 131 -0.67 4.90 -12.31
CA GLY A 131 -2.01 5.18 -12.83
C GLY A 131 -3.06 4.98 -11.74
N HIS A 132 -4.14 5.77 -11.80
CA HIS A 132 -5.31 5.60 -10.94
C HIS A 132 -5.84 4.15 -11.04
N GLY A 133 -6.16 3.54 -9.90
CA GLY A 133 -6.68 2.16 -9.86
C GLY A 133 -5.66 1.07 -10.25
N ALA A 134 -4.35 1.34 -10.29
CA ALA A 134 -3.34 0.35 -10.70
C ALA A 134 -3.39 -0.98 -9.92
N ALA A 135 -3.75 -0.92 -8.62
CA ALA A 135 -3.89 -2.11 -7.78
C ALA A 135 -5.04 -3.01 -8.26
N ASP A 136 -6.19 -2.41 -8.53
CA ASP A 136 -7.40 -3.10 -8.97
C ASP A 136 -7.22 -3.65 -10.38
N THR A 137 -6.63 -2.87 -11.29
CA THR A 137 -6.29 -3.33 -12.64
C THR A 137 -5.42 -4.59 -12.59
N TRP A 138 -4.35 -4.59 -11.78
CA TRP A 138 -3.48 -5.77 -11.66
C TRP A 138 -4.21 -6.98 -11.05
N LEU A 139 -5.06 -6.77 -10.05
CA LEU A 139 -5.87 -7.85 -9.46
C LEU A 139 -6.88 -8.41 -10.48
N MET A 140 -7.50 -7.55 -11.28
CA MET A 140 -8.43 -7.96 -12.33
C MET A 140 -7.72 -8.74 -13.43
N GLU A 141 -6.54 -8.29 -13.88
CA GLU A 141 -5.71 -9.04 -14.83
C GLU A 141 -5.38 -10.45 -14.31
N LEU A 142 -5.06 -10.59 -13.01
CA LEU A 142 -4.85 -11.89 -12.38
C LEU A 142 -6.12 -12.76 -12.38
N LEU A 143 -7.30 -12.17 -12.12
CA LEU A 143 -8.59 -12.86 -12.08
C LEU A 143 -9.17 -13.22 -13.47
N GLU A 144 -8.69 -12.55 -14.50
CA GLU A 144 -9.06 -12.81 -15.90
C GLU A 144 -8.27 -13.96 -16.52
N LEU A 145 -7.14 -14.35 -15.93
CA LEU A 145 -6.37 -15.49 -16.40
C LEU A 145 -7.21 -16.78 -16.42
N PRO A 146 -7.01 -17.62 -17.45
CA PRO A 146 -7.64 -18.93 -17.52
C PRO A 146 -7.05 -19.87 -16.46
N VAL A 147 -7.83 -20.88 -16.08
CA VAL A 147 -7.28 -22.03 -15.33
C VAL A 147 -6.35 -22.81 -16.26
N VAL A 148 -5.14 -23.10 -15.81
CA VAL A 148 -4.12 -23.79 -16.62
C VAL A 148 -3.72 -25.10 -15.96
N LEU A 149 -3.66 -26.17 -16.75
CA LEU A 149 -3.05 -27.42 -16.35
C LEU A 149 -1.54 -27.38 -16.64
N ARG A 150 -0.71 -27.36 -15.60
CA ARG A 150 0.75 -27.45 -15.75
C ARG A 150 1.21 -28.88 -15.54
N MET A 151 1.86 -29.45 -16.54
CA MET A 151 2.53 -30.74 -16.43
C MET A 151 3.88 -30.54 -15.75
N ASP A 152 4.20 -31.35 -14.75
CA ASP A 152 5.55 -31.33 -14.17
C ASP A 152 6.51 -32.08 -15.12
N ASP A 153 7.64 -31.45 -15.46
CA ASP A 153 8.64 -31.99 -16.40
C ASP A 153 9.31 -33.30 -15.95
N VAL A 154 8.99 -33.80 -14.74
CA VAL A 154 9.62 -34.96 -14.13
C VAL A 154 8.74 -36.21 -14.26
N GLY A 155 8.46 -36.63 -15.49
CA GLY A 155 8.00 -38.00 -15.81
C GLY A 155 6.74 -38.54 -15.13
N ALA A 156 6.05 -37.74 -14.32
CA ALA A 156 4.86 -38.11 -13.58
C ALA A 156 3.64 -37.61 -14.34
N ALA A 157 2.67 -38.49 -14.60
CA ALA A 157 1.39 -38.16 -15.23
C ALA A 157 0.48 -37.26 -14.37
N SER A 158 1.04 -36.53 -13.41
CA SER A 158 0.33 -35.66 -12.48
C SER A 158 0.50 -34.21 -12.92
N GLY A 159 -0.45 -33.71 -13.71
CA GLY A 159 -0.57 -32.28 -13.97
C GLY A 159 -1.16 -31.56 -12.76
N THR A 160 -0.61 -30.40 -12.40
CA THR A 160 -1.17 -29.51 -11.38
C THR A 160 -2.10 -28.51 -12.05
N LEU A 161 -3.36 -28.49 -11.63
CA LEU A 161 -4.34 -27.49 -12.06
C LEU A 161 -4.13 -26.21 -11.26
N VAL A 162 -3.77 -25.13 -11.95
CA VAL A 162 -3.52 -23.82 -11.37
C VAL A 162 -4.74 -22.93 -11.64
N ASP A 163 -5.45 -22.55 -10.58
CA ASP A 163 -6.54 -21.58 -10.65
C ASP A 163 -6.05 -20.19 -10.18
N PRO A 164 -5.95 -19.20 -11.08
CA PRO A 164 -5.56 -17.83 -10.73
C PRO A 164 -6.47 -17.19 -9.68
N ARG A 165 -7.74 -17.60 -9.60
CA ARG A 165 -8.71 -17.06 -8.64
C ARG A 165 -8.37 -17.49 -7.21
N ALA A 166 -7.95 -18.75 -7.03
CA ALA A 166 -7.46 -19.22 -5.75
C ALA A 166 -6.23 -18.44 -5.29
N VAL A 167 -5.31 -18.11 -6.22
CA VAL A 167 -4.13 -17.29 -5.93
C VAL A 167 -4.54 -15.86 -5.55
N ALA A 168 -5.42 -15.22 -6.32
CA ALA A 168 -5.94 -13.89 -6.02
C ALA A 168 -6.63 -13.83 -4.65
N GLY A 169 -7.40 -14.86 -4.26
CA GLY A 169 -8.00 -14.96 -2.93
C GLY A 169 -6.98 -14.96 -1.80
N VAL A 170 -5.86 -15.68 -1.97
CA VAL A 170 -4.77 -15.66 -0.98
C VAL A 170 -4.11 -14.28 -0.92
N VAL A 171 -3.89 -13.62 -2.07
CA VAL A 171 -3.36 -12.24 -2.10
C VAL A 171 -4.30 -11.26 -1.38
N LEU A 172 -5.61 -11.31 -1.62
CA LEU A 172 -6.57 -10.44 -0.96
C LEU A 172 -6.63 -10.67 0.56
N ASN A 173 -6.49 -11.94 1.01
CA ASN A 173 -6.39 -12.26 2.44
C ASN A 173 -5.12 -11.69 3.08
N HIS A 174 -3.98 -11.79 2.40
CA HIS A 174 -2.74 -11.15 2.84
C HIS A 174 -2.87 -9.62 2.83
N ARG A 175 -3.57 -9.04 1.86
CA ARG A 175 -3.83 -7.58 1.78
C ARG A 175 -4.60 -7.08 3.00
N LEU A 176 -5.60 -7.84 3.44
CA LEU A 176 -6.33 -7.54 4.68
C LEU A 176 -5.44 -7.68 5.93
N SER A 177 -4.55 -8.67 5.94
CA SER A 177 -3.60 -8.88 7.05
C SER A 177 -2.60 -7.73 7.16
N VAL A 178 -2.05 -7.28 6.02
CA VAL A 178 -1.18 -6.10 5.91
C VAL A 178 -1.90 -4.85 6.41
N ALA A 179 -3.16 -4.64 6.01
CA ALA A 179 -3.93 -3.49 6.47
C ALA A 179 -4.09 -3.48 8.00
N ARG A 180 -4.40 -4.63 8.62
CA ARG A 180 -4.50 -4.74 10.08
C ARG A 180 -3.19 -4.45 10.80
N GLU A 181 -2.07 -4.95 10.26
CA GLU A 181 -0.73 -4.68 10.79
C GLU A 181 -0.41 -3.18 10.74
N TRP A 182 -0.64 -2.55 9.58
CA TRP A 182 -0.33 -1.14 9.38
C TRP A 182 -1.19 -0.20 10.21
N VAL A 183 -2.47 -0.52 10.44
CA VAL A 183 -3.30 0.23 11.40
C VAL A 183 -2.64 0.26 12.78
N GLY A 184 -2.09 -0.87 13.24
CA GLY A 184 -1.38 -0.95 14.51
C GLY A 184 -0.14 -0.04 14.55
N LEU A 185 0.65 -0.05 13.47
CA LEU A 185 1.87 0.77 13.36
C LEU A 185 1.56 2.27 13.26
N LEU A 186 0.61 2.64 12.41
CA LEU A 186 0.28 4.05 12.15
C LEU A 186 -0.38 4.74 13.35
N ARG A 187 -1.11 4.00 14.19
CA ARG A 187 -1.62 4.52 15.46
C ARG A 187 -0.51 4.93 16.44
N GLY A 188 0.70 4.40 16.28
CA GLY A 188 1.89 4.77 17.05
C GLY A 188 2.75 5.85 16.40
N ALA A 189 2.37 6.39 15.23
CA ALA A 189 3.20 7.32 14.47
C ALA A 189 3.52 8.61 15.23
N SER A 190 2.58 9.12 16.03
CA SER A 190 2.78 10.34 16.82
C SER A 190 3.93 10.20 17.82
N GLU A 191 3.99 9.08 18.55
CA GLU A 191 5.08 8.78 19.48
C GLU A 191 6.41 8.62 18.74
N MET A 192 6.43 7.98 17.57
CA MET A 192 7.64 7.88 16.74
C MET A 192 8.17 9.27 16.35
N PHE A 193 7.31 10.20 15.94
CA PHE A 193 7.75 11.56 15.60
C PHE A 193 8.24 12.34 16.83
N LEU A 194 7.64 12.12 18.00
CA LEU A 194 8.15 12.69 19.26
C LEU A 194 9.53 12.14 19.61
N ASP A 195 9.77 10.84 19.42
CA ASP A 195 11.08 10.23 19.67
C ASP A 195 12.14 10.74 18.69
N VAL A 196 11.80 10.96 17.42
CA VAL A 196 12.71 11.62 16.47
C VAL A 196 13.10 13.02 16.95
N LYS A 197 12.13 13.82 17.43
CA LYS A 197 12.40 15.15 17.99
C LYS A 197 13.26 15.07 19.24
N ARG A 198 12.98 14.14 20.15
CA ARG A 198 13.76 13.92 21.39
C ARG A 198 15.20 13.55 21.06
N ASN A 199 15.42 12.62 20.14
CA ASN A 199 16.75 12.18 19.72
C ASN A 199 17.55 13.34 19.11
N TYR A 200 16.94 14.12 18.20
CA TYR A 200 17.58 15.29 17.61
C TYR A 200 17.97 16.35 18.66
N LEU A 201 17.08 16.62 19.63
CA LEU A 201 17.37 17.57 20.71
C LEU A 201 18.47 17.05 21.64
N ALA A 202 18.49 15.75 21.94
CA ALA A 202 19.50 15.12 22.78
C ALA A 202 20.89 15.15 22.12
N GLU A 203 20.98 14.84 20.82
CA GLU A 203 22.22 14.95 20.05
C GLU A 203 22.77 16.38 20.10
N ARG A 204 21.92 17.37 19.85
CA ARG A 204 22.31 18.78 19.85
C ARG A 204 22.69 19.32 21.24
N ALA A 205 22.00 18.87 22.29
CA ALA A 205 22.35 19.20 23.66
C ALA A 205 23.67 18.56 24.10
N GLY A 206 23.93 17.31 23.68
CA GLY A 206 25.19 16.62 23.89
C GLY A 206 26.37 17.32 23.20
N GLU A 207 26.20 17.76 21.95
CA GLU A 207 27.18 18.58 21.23
C GLU A 207 27.47 19.92 21.94
N SER A 208 26.43 20.57 22.48
CA SER A 208 26.56 21.83 23.21
C SER A 208 27.33 21.68 24.52
N LEU A 209 27.22 20.53 25.21
CA LEU A 209 27.96 20.24 26.45
C LEU A 209 29.45 19.90 26.18
N THR A 210 29.75 19.32 25.01
CA THR A 210 31.14 19.06 24.58
C THR A 210 31.84 20.30 24.02
N ALA A 211 31.10 21.30 23.53
CA ALA A 211 31.67 22.57 23.08
C ALA A 211 32.04 23.51 24.24
N ASP A 212 31.34 23.42 25.37
CA ASP A 212 31.55 24.26 26.57
C ASP A 212 32.68 23.76 27.49
N SER A 213 33.27 22.60 27.18
CA SER A 213 34.42 22.01 27.89
C SER A 213 35.77 22.27 27.21
N GLY A 214 35.79 23.08 26.15
CA GLY A 214 37.01 23.60 25.54
C GLY A 214 37.56 24.81 26.31
N GLU A 215 38.10 24.59 27.51
CA GLU A 215 38.93 25.57 28.22
C GLU A 215 40.13 25.97 27.33
N GLU A 216 40.31 27.28 27.16
CA GLU A 216 41.48 27.91 26.54
C GLU A 216 42.78 27.47 27.22
N PRO A 217 43.85 27.10 26.48
CA PRO A 217 45.19 27.19 27.01
C PRO A 217 45.78 28.57 26.72
N LEU A 218 46.18 29.22 27.82
CA LEU A 218 46.98 30.44 27.95
C LEU A 218 48.21 30.50 27.03
#